data_AF-A0A7W7C8Q7-F1
#
_entry.id   AF-A0A7W7C8Q7-F1
#
_cell.length_a   1.000
_cell.length_b   1.000
_cell.length_c   1.000
_cell.angle_alpha   90.00
_cell.angle_beta   90.00
_cell.angle_gamma   90.00
#
_symmetry.space_group_name_H-M   'P 1'
#
loop_
_entity.id
_entity.type
_entity.pdbx_description
1 polymer ?
#
loop_
_entity_poly.entity_id
_entity_poly.type
_entity_poly.pdbx_seq_one_letter_code
_entity_poly.pdbx_strand_id
1 'polypeptide(L)'
;MPGLGVRAIAAVSGPYDFPAAVTDALAGNVKNSVAYLGYAVTSWQRLHHLYDDPAKVFQKPELAALFDGHTPPQEMFPKLPGRLDEFFTPEFLDRLRNPEPALRAILAREGTSCQWRPRVPVTLFAATGDQDVAFRHSETCSRQSGAPVVNLGGVSHNSSARLAAVQTVADFARFSR
;
A
#
# COMPACT_ATOMS: atom_id res chain seq x y z
N MET A 1 -14.50 27.09 0.79
CA MET A 1 -15.45 26.72 -0.28
C MET A 1 -16.59 25.94 0.34
N PRO A 2 -17.77 26.54 0.60
CA PRO A 2 -18.98 25.76 0.84
C PRO A 2 -19.42 25.18 -0.52
N GLY A 3 -19.64 23.86 -0.61
CA GLY A 3 -20.30 23.27 -1.79
C GLY A 3 -19.83 21.89 -2.25
N LEU A 4 -18.68 21.39 -1.78
CA LEU A 4 -18.23 20.02 -2.11
C LEU A 4 -18.37 19.12 -0.88
N GLY A 5 -19.21 18.10 -1.01
CA GLY A 5 -19.42 17.07 0.01
C GLY A 5 -19.23 15.68 -0.61
N VAL A 6 -18.49 14.81 0.09
CA VAL A 6 -18.40 13.40 -0.28
C VAL A 6 -19.79 12.78 -0.16
N ARG A 7 -20.20 11.98 -1.15
CA ARG A 7 -21.51 11.29 -1.18
C ARG A 7 -21.39 9.79 -0.95
N ALA A 8 -20.30 9.19 -1.39
CA ALA A 8 -19.97 7.78 -1.19
C ALA A 8 -18.46 7.57 -1.37
N ILE A 9 -17.94 6.47 -0.85
CA ILE A 9 -16.53 6.06 -1.00
C ILE A 9 -16.50 4.59 -1.45
N ALA A 10 -15.67 4.29 -2.44
CA ALA A 10 -15.35 2.94 -2.87
C ALA A 10 -13.83 2.79 -2.84
N ALA A 11 -13.33 2.03 -1.88
CA ALA A 11 -11.90 1.78 -1.74
C ALA A 11 -11.59 0.37 -2.25
N VAL A 12 -10.53 0.21 -3.04
CA VAL A 12 -10.26 -1.03 -3.77
C VAL A 12 -8.87 -1.55 -3.46
N SER A 13 -8.79 -2.74 -2.89
CA SER A 13 -7.57 -3.53 -2.67
C SER A 13 -6.40 -2.74 -2.07
N GLY A 14 -6.70 -1.82 -1.15
CA GLY A 14 -5.69 -0.99 -0.48
C GLY A 14 -4.99 -1.73 0.67
N PRO A 15 -3.70 -1.46 0.92
CA PRO A 15 -2.97 -1.98 2.08
C PRO A 15 -3.34 -1.19 3.34
N TYR A 16 -4.61 -1.23 3.74
CA TYR A 16 -5.16 -0.37 4.79
C TYR A 16 -4.51 -0.60 6.17
N ASP A 17 -4.02 -1.82 6.42
CA ASP A 17 -3.14 -2.16 7.53
C ASP A 17 -1.69 -2.14 7.04
N PHE A 18 -1.18 -0.92 6.83
CA PHE A 18 0.13 -0.71 6.21
C PHE A 18 1.29 -1.36 6.99
N PRO A 19 1.37 -1.31 8.34
CA PRO A 19 2.38 -2.06 9.09
C PRO A 19 2.37 -3.56 8.78
N ALA A 20 1.19 -4.18 8.73
CA ALA A 20 1.08 -5.59 8.36
C ALA A 20 1.48 -5.83 6.89
N ALA A 21 1.22 -4.89 5.99
CA ALA A 21 1.64 -4.98 4.59
C ALA A 21 3.18 -4.96 4.45
N VAL A 22 3.88 -4.17 5.29
CA VAL A 22 5.35 -4.22 5.38
C VAL A 22 5.82 -5.58 5.90
N THR A 23 5.17 -6.12 6.94
CA THR A 23 5.48 -7.47 7.46
C THR A 23 5.28 -8.55 6.38
N ASP A 24 4.21 -8.48 5.58
CA ASP A 24 3.98 -9.40 4.47
C ASP A 24 5.07 -9.33 3.41
N ALA A 25 5.46 -8.12 3.04
CA ALA A 25 6.52 -7.90 2.07
C ALA A 25 7.85 -8.49 2.56
N LEU A 26 8.20 -8.26 3.84
CA LEU A 26 9.40 -8.82 4.47
C LEU A 26 9.37 -10.34 4.58
N ALA A 27 8.18 -10.94 4.66
CA ALA A 27 7.97 -12.39 4.67
C ALA A 27 7.98 -13.02 3.26
N GLY A 28 8.08 -12.22 2.20
CA GLY A 28 8.05 -12.69 0.81
C GLY A 28 6.64 -13.02 0.29
N ASN A 29 5.59 -12.57 0.98
CA ASN A 29 4.19 -12.85 0.63
C ASN A 29 3.60 -11.85 -0.37
N VAL A 30 4.40 -10.88 -0.83
CA VAL A 30 3.96 -9.80 -1.73
C VAL A 30 4.76 -9.85 -3.02
N LYS A 31 4.05 -10.06 -4.13
CA LYS A 31 4.62 -10.27 -5.47
C LYS A 31 5.58 -9.15 -5.90
N ASN A 32 5.20 -7.90 -5.67
CA ASN A 32 5.97 -6.72 -6.07
C ASN A 32 6.60 -6.00 -4.86
N SER A 33 6.97 -6.75 -3.82
CA SER A 33 7.51 -6.22 -2.55
C SER A 33 8.69 -5.25 -2.72
N VAL A 34 9.62 -5.53 -3.63
CA VAL A 34 10.78 -4.66 -3.92
C VAL A 34 10.34 -3.28 -4.39
N ALA A 35 9.41 -3.22 -5.34
CA ALA A 35 8.89 -1.95 -5.85
C ALA A 35 8.13 -1.19 -4.75
N TYR A 36 7.26 -1.87 -3.99
CA TYR A 36 6.47 -1.22 -2.95
C TYR A 36 7.31 -0.69 -1.80
N LEU A 37 8.21 -1.50 -1.25
CA LEU A 37 9.08 -1.06 -0.16
C LEU A 37 10.13 -0.06 -0.64
N GLY A 38 10.64 -0.19 -1.86
CA GLY A 38 11.51 0.82 -2.46
C GLY A 38 10.84 2.19 -2.55
N TYR A 39 9.58 2.23 -3.00
CA TYR A 39 8.80 3.46 -3.06
C TYR A 39 8.50 4.03 -1.67
N ALA A 40 8.10 3.18 -0.72
CA ALA A 40 7.81 3.60 0.66
C ALA A 40 9.05 4.19 1.34
N VAL A 41 10.19 3.49 1.28
CA VAL A 41 11.45 3.89 1.92
C VAL A 41 12.01 5.18 1.32
N THR A 42 12.00 5.33 -0.01
CA THR A 42 12.44 6.57 -0.66
C THR A 42 11.48 7.73 -0.39
N SER A 43 10.18 7.47 -0.19
CA SER A 43 9.21 8.48 0.21
C SER A 43 9.39 8.91 1.67
N TRP A 44 9.59 7.95 2.58
CA TRP A 44 9.92 8.25 3.98
C TRP A 44 11.25 8.97 4.13
N GLN A 45 12.23 8.71 3.25
CA GLN A 45 13.45 9.51 3.23
C GLN A 45 13.13 11.00 3.01
N ARG A 46 12.28 11.32 2.03
CA ARG A 46 11.89 12.71 1.72
C ARG A 46 11.05 13.36 2.81
N LEU A 47 10.20 12.61 3.48
CA LEU A 47 9.27 13.12 4.50
C LEU A 47 9.85 13.16 5.91
N HIS A 48 10.77 12.26 6.23
CA HIS A 48 11.21 11.99 7.60
C HIS A 48 12.72 11.88 7.78
N HIS A 49 13.53 11.99 6.71
CA HIS A 49 14.98 11.82 6.75
C HIS A 49 15.39 10.50 7.42
N LEU A 50 15.03 9.38 6.77
CA LEU A 50 15.14 8.03 7.31
C LEU A 50 16.59 7.51 7.39
N TYR A 51 17.48 8.00 6.54
CA TYR A 51 18.88 7.63 6.46
C TYR A 51 19.73 8.81 5.95
N ASP A 52 21.00 8.86 6.36
CA ASP A 52 21.98 9.83 5.86
C ASP A 52 22.71 9.34 4.61
N ASP A 53 22.93 8.03 4.52
CA ASP A 53 23.73 7.39 3.47
C ASP A 53 22.92 6.27 2.80
N PRO A 54 22.58 6.41 1.50
CA PRO A 54 21.83 5.40 0.78
C PRO A 54 22.58 4.06 0.69
N ALA A 55 23.91 4.02 0.78
CA ALA A 55 24.68 2.78 0.77
C ALA A 55 24.47 1.92 2.02
N LYS A 56 23.93 2.50 3.10
CA LYS A 56 23.51 1.75 4.30
C LYS A 56 22.12 1.12 4.17
N VAL A 57 21.37 1.50 3.13
CA VAL A 57 19.99 1.09 2.92
C VAL A 57 19.86 0.18 1.71
N PHE A 58 20.44 0.57 0.57
CA PHE A 58 20.34 -0.15 -0.69
C PHE A 58 21.65 -0.86 -1.01
N GLN A 59 21.57 -2.09 -1.52
CA GLN A 59 22.74 -2.83 -2.05
C GLN A 59 23.44 -2.04 -3.17
N LYS A 60 22.64 -1.29 -3.94
CA LYS A 60 23.09 -0.39 -5.00
C LYS A 60 22.39 0.97 -4.84
N PRO A 61 23.09 2.01 -4.37
CA PRO A 61 22.49 3.32 -4.11
C PRO A 61 21.74 3.92 -5.30
N GLU A 62 22.17 3.66 -6.53
CA GLU A 62 21.56 4.14 -7.76
C GLU A 62 20.14 3.61 -7.99
N LEU A 63 19.76 2.47 -7.38
CA LEU A 63 18.40 1.94 -7.49
C LEU A 63 17.37 2.84 -6.81
N ALA A 64 17.77 3.63 -5.82
CA ALA A 64 16.88 4.61 -5.18
C ALA A 64 16.42 5.69 -6.16
N ALA A 65 17.24 6.01 -7.18
CA ALA A 65 16.92 7.02 -8.18
C ALA A 65 15.77 6.59 -9.11
N LEU A 66 15.45 5.29 -9.18
CA LEU A 66 14.28 4.81 -9.91
C LEU A 66 12.96 5.29 -9.29
N PHE A 67 12.96 5.69 -8.02
CA PHE A 67 11.78 6.14 -7.27
C PHE A 67 11.70 7.67 -7.16
N ASP A 68 11.95 8.34 -8.28
CA ASP A 68 11.95 9.81 -8.45
C ASP A 68 10.58 10.42 -8.75
N GLY A 69 9.54 9.58 -8.89
CA GLY A 69 8.19 9.99 -9.25
C GLY A 69 7.98 10.28 -10.75
N HIS A 70 9.02 10.15 -11.57
CA HIS A 70 8.99 10.43 -13.01
C HIS A 70 9.33 9.20 -13.86
N THR A 71 10.12 8.26 -13.32
CA THR A 71 10.46 6.99 -13.98
C THR A 71 9.20 6.12 -14.06
N PRO A 72 8.71 5.78 -15.26
CA PRO A 72 7.47 5.04 -15.40
C PRO A 72 7.64 3.58 -14.96
N PRO A 73 6.57 2.90 -14.49
CA PRO A 73 6.63 1.50 -14.07
C PRO A 73 7.26 0.56 -15.11
N GLN A 74 6.97 0.76 -16.39
CA GLN A 74 7.48 -0.09 -17.48
C GLN A 74 9.01 -0.02 -17.60
N GLU A 75 9.63 1.08 -17.16
CA GLU A 75 11.08 1.23 -17.13
C GLU A 75 11.67 0.83 -15.77
N MET A 76 10.97 1.12 -14.67
CA MET A 76 11.39 0.80 -13.31
C MET A 76 11.44 -0.71 -13.07
N PHE A 77 10.33 -1.43 -13.31
CA PHE A 77 10.17 -2.83 -12.93
C PHE A 77 11.27 -3.75 -13.51
N PRO A 78 11.68 -3.63 -14.79
CA PRO A 78 12.75 -4.45 -15.35
C PRO A 78 14.14 -4.21 -14.73
N LYS A 79 14.35 -3.06 -14.08
CA LYS A 79 15.63 -2.68 -13.46
C LYS A 79 15.71 -3.09 -11.98
N LEU A 80 14.58 -3.43 -11.36
CA LEU A 80 14.54 -3.85 -9.97
C LEU A 80 14.95 -5.33 -9.83
N PRO A 81 15.69 -5.70 -8.77
CA PRO A 81 15.94 -7.10 -8.46
C PRO A 81 14.65 -7.81 -8.04
N GLY A 82 14.66 -9.15 -8.08
CA GLY A 82 13.48 -9.96 -7.77
C GLY A 82 13.24 -10.15 -6.28
N ARG A 83 14.23 -9.83 -5.44
CA ARG A 83 14.21 -10.10 -3.99
C ARG A 83 14.61 -8.89 -3.17
N LEU A 84 14.06 -8.80 -1.95
CA LEU A 84 14.36 -7.70 -1.02
C LEU A 84 15.81 -7.71 -0.52
N ASP A 85 16.47 -8.87 -0.38
CA ASP A 85 17.86 -8.99 0.05
C ASP A 85 18.88 -8.65 -1.04
N GLU A 86 18.45 -8.67 -2.30
CA GLU A 86 19.20 -8.14 -3.44
C GLU A 86 19.01 -6.62 -3.61
N PHE A 87 18.00 -6.03 -2.96
CA PHE A 87 17.66 -4.61 -3.05
C PHE A 87 18.15 -3.81 -1.85
N PHE A 88 17.82 -4.26 -0.64
CA PHE A 88 18.18 -3.63 0.63
C PHE A 88 19.36 -4.36 1.28
N THR A 89 20.14 -3.63 2.07
CA THR A 89 21.18 -4.20 2.90
C THR A 89 20.57 -5.09 4.00
N PRO A 90 21.29 -6.13 4.47
CA PRO A 90 20.83 -6.96 5.59
C PRO A 90 20.50 -6.12 6.84
N GLU A 91 21.34 -5.14 7.15
CA GLU A 91 21.18 -4.25 8.30
C GLU A 91 19.88 -3.44 8.21
N PHE A 92 19.53 -2.96 7.01
CA PHE A 92 18.30 -2.21 6.82
C PHE A 92 17.06 -3.10 6.84
N LEU A 93 17.14 -4.33 6.32
CA LEU A 93 16.06 -5.32 6.46
C LEU A 93 15.79 -5.65 7.93
N ASP A 94 16.83 -5.80 8.74
CA ASP A 94 16.68 -6.04 10.17
C ASP A 94 16.07 -4.85 10.90
N ARG A 95 16.41 -3.62 10.48
CA ARG A 95 15.77 -2.40 10.95
C ARG A 95 14.28 -2.36 10.58
N LEU A 96 13.88 -2.80 9.39
CA LEU A 96 12.46 -2.89 9.01
C LEU A 96 11.71 -3.95 9.83
N ARG A 97 12.34 -5.09 10.14
CA ARG A 97 11.78 -6.14 11.00
C ARG A 97 11.67 -5.70 12.46
N ASN A 98 12.64 -4.94 12.93
CA ASN A 98 12.75 -4.47 14.31
C ASN A 98 12.89 -2.95 14.36
N PRO A 99 11.81 -2.20 14.04
CA PRO A 99 11.90 -0.77 13.83
C PRO A 99 12.25 -0.02 15.12
N GLU A 100 13.23 0.87 15.06
CA GLU A 100 13.50 1.83 16.12
C GLU A 100 12.29 2.76 16.34
N PRO A 101 12.21 3.48 17.48
CA PRO A 101 11.03 4.27 17.81
C PRO A 101 10.57 5.26 16.72
N ALA A 102 11.49 5.87 15.99
CA ALA A 102 11.17 6.79 14.90
C ALA A 102 10.45 6.09 13.74
N LEU A 103 11.04 5.02 13.18
CA LEU A 103 10.43 4.24 12.11
C LEU A 103 9.12 3.58 12.56
N ARG A 104 9.06 3.12 13.82
CA ARG A 104 7.83 2.57 14.40
C ARG A 104 6.70 3.60 14.45
N ALA A 105 7.02 4.86 14.76
CA ALA A 105 6.04 5.94 14.75
C ALA A 105 5.55 6.29 13.34
N ILE A 106 6.42 6.22 12.33
CA ILE A 106 6.03 6.37 10.91
C ILE A 106 5.04 5.25 10.54
N LEU A 107 5.42 3.99 10.73
CA LEU A 107 4.56 2.83 10.44
C LEU A 107 3.21 2.92 11.17
N ALA A 108 3.22 3.27 12.45
CA ALA A 108 1.99 3.41 13.23
C ALA A 108 1.04 4.47 12.66
N ARG A 109 1.56 5.58 12.13
CA ARG A 109 0.74 6.62 11.47
C ARG A 109 0.13 6.11 10.17
N GLU A 110 0.91 5.42 9.34
CA GLU A 110 0.43 4.82 8.09
C GLU A 110 -0.68 3.76 8.33
N GLY A 111 -0.65 3.08 9.48
CA GLY A 111 -1.66 2.10 9.89
C GLY A 111 -3.01 2.68 10.36
N THR A 112 -3.21 4.00 10.28
CA THR A 112 -4.43 4.65 10.78
C THR A 112 -5.50 4.93 9.71
N SER A 113 -5.27 4.50 8.46
CA SER A 113 -6.10 4.84 7.29
C SER A 113 -7.60 4.50 7.43
N CYS A 114 -7.97 3.53 8.26
CA CYS A 114 -9.34 3.11 8.52
C CYS A 114 -9.87 3.43 9.92
N GLN A 115 -9.12 4.20 10.72
CA GLN A 115 -9.52 4.63 12.07
C GLN A 115 -10.42 5.87 12.05
N TRP A 116 -11.51 5.80 11.29
CA TRP A 116 -12.49 6.88 11.17
C TRP A 116 -13.91 6.32 11.12
N ARG A 117 -14.90 7.18 11.34
CA ARG A 117 -16.32 6.84 11.30
C ARG A 117 -16.96 7.47 10.07
N PRO A 118 -17.25 6.69 9.01
CA PRO A 118 -17.84 7.24 7.81
C PRO A 118 -19.22 7.86 8.07
N ARG A 119 -19.47 9.04 7.49
CA ARG A 119 -20.81 9.67 7.47
C ARG A 119 -21.53 9.51 6.12
N VAL A 120 -20.91 8.75 5.23
CA VAL A 120 -21.36 8.43 3.88
C VAL A 120 -21.24 6.92 3.70
N PRO A 121 -22.00 6.32 2.78
CA PRO A 121 -21.80 4.93 2.39
C PRO A 121 -20.34 4.68 1.96
N VAL A 122 -19.76 3.60 2.48
CA VAL A 122 -18.42 3.13 2.12
C VAL A 122 -18.52 1.67 1.71
N THR A 123 -17.89 1.32 0.61
CA THR A 123 -17.70 -0.08 0.20
C THR A 123 -16.21 -0.35 0.04
N LEU A 124 -15.73 -1.43 0.64
CA LEU A 124 -14.37 -1.93 0.44
C LEU A 124 -14.43 -3.08 -0.56
N PHE A 125 -13.73 -2.97 -1.68
CA PHE A 125 -13.58 -4.06 -2.65
C PHE A 125 -12.23 -4.72 -2.47
N ALA A 126 -12.18 -6.05 -2.45
CA ALA A 126 -10.93 -6.79 -2.33
C ALA A 126 -11.03 -8.15 -3.03
N ALA A 127 -9.90 -8.69 -3.46
CA ALA A 127 -9.83 -10.01 -4.09
C ALA A 127 -9.01 -10.98 -3.23
N THR A 128 -9.46 -12.23 -3.11
CA THR A 128 -8.72 -13.30 -2.42
C THR A 128 -7.54 -13.82 -3.23
N GLY A 129 -7.55 -13.60 -4.55
CA GLY A 129 -6.42 -13.93 -5.44
C GLY A 129 -5.39 -12.81 -5.59
N ASP A 130 -5.53 -11.72 -4.82
CA ASP A 130 -4.59 -10.61 -4.84
C ASP A 130 -3.25 -11.02 -4.20
N GLN A 131 -2.18 -10.93 -4.99
CA GLN A 131 -0.82 -11.29 -4.58
C GLN A 131 0.03 -10.06 -4.20
N ASP A 132 -0.54 -8.87 -4.32
CA ASP A 132 0.10 -7.60 -4.01
C ASP A 132 -0.39 -7.06 -2.67
N VAL A 133 -1.69 -7.18 -2.42
CA VAL A 133 -2.33 -6.78 -1.17
C VAL A 133 -3.25 -7.87 -0.69
N ALA A 134 -2.87 -8.56 0.38
CA ALA A 134 -3.68 -9.62 0.97
C ALA A 134 -5.09 -9.13 1.35
N PHE A 135 -6.10 -9.95 1.05
CA PHE A 135 -7.52 -9.67 1.34
C PHE A 135 -7.77 -9.19 2.79
N ARG A 136 -7.03 -9.76 3.75
CA ARG A 136 -7.15 -9.44 5.17
C ARG A 136 -6.90 -7.96 5.53
N HIS A 137 -6.18 -7.21 4.69
CA HIS A 137 -6.00 -5.76 4.88
C HIS A 137 -7.36 -5.04 4.80
N SER A 138 -8.24 -5.48 3.90
CA SER A 138 -9.61 -4.97 3.79
C SER A 138 -10.50 -5.43 4.94
N GLU A 139 -10.29 -6.65 5.44
CA GLU A 139 -10.98 -7.12 6.65
C GLU A 139 -10.59 -6.31 7.89
N THR A 140 -9.30 -5.97 8.05
CA THR A 140 -8.85 -5.06 9.11
C THR A 140 -9.52 -3.70 8.99
N CYS A 141 -9.55 -3.11 7.79
CA CYS A 141 -10.22 -1.84 7.55
C CYS A 141 -11.73 -1.90 7.88
N SER A 142 -12.40 -2.99 7.50
CA SER A 142 -13.81 -3.22 7.80
C SER A 142 -14.07 -3.26 9.31
N ARG A 143 -13.24 -3.98 10.07
CA ARG A 143 -13.35 -4.02 11.54
C ARG A 143 -13.17 -2.64 12.20
N GLN A 144 -12.31 -1.79 11.65
CA GLN A 144 -12.02 -0.46 12.21
C GLN A 144 -13.08 0.59 11.84
N SER A 145 -13.57 0.57 10.60
CA SER A 145 -14.47 1.60 10.05
C SER A 145 -15.96 1.22 10.07
N GLY A 146 -16.26 -0.08 10.15
CA GLY A 146 -17.61 -0.64 9.97
C GLY A 146 -18.04 -0.79 8.50
N ALA A 147 -17.18 -0.44 7.53
CA ALA A 147 -17.51 -0.55 6.12
C ALA A 147 -17.56 -2.03 5.66
N PRO A 148 -18.56 -2.46 4.86
CA PRO A 148 -18.61 -3.81 4.32
C PRO A 148 -17.49 -4.08 3.30
N VAL A 149 -17.03 -5.34 3.25
CA VAL A 149 -16.10 -5.84 2.23
C VAL A 149 -16.85 -6.66 1.18
N VAL A 150 -16.66 -6.33 -0.08
CA VAL A 150 -17.09 -7.11 -1.24
C VAL A 150 -15.90 -7.94 -1.73
N ASN A 151 -16.06 -9.27 -1.72
CA ASN A 151 -15.07 -10.20 -2.24
C ASN A 151 -15.23 -10.38 -3.76
N LEU A 152 -14.22 -10.00 -4.52
CA LEU A 152 -14.14 -10.11 -5.98
C LEU A 152 -13.59 -11.48 -6.47
N GLY A 153 -13.33 -12.40 -5.53
CA GLY A 153 -12.87 -13.76 -5.81
C GLY A 153 -11.37 -13.87 -6.05
N GLY A 154 -10.96 -14.98 -6.69
CA GLY A 154 -9.57 -15.35 -6.94
C GLY A 154 -8.86 -14.56 -8.04
N VAL A 155 -9.18 -13.28 -8.22
CA VAL A 155 -8.62 -12.44 -9.28
C VAL A 155 -7.37 -11.71 -8.81
N SER A 156 -6.51 -11.32 -9.77
CA SER A 156 -5.29 -10.55 -9.48
C SER A 156 -5.58 -9.12 -8.96
N HIS A 157 -4.56 -8.47 -8.40
CA HIS A 157 -4.62 -7.06 -7.96
C HIS A 157 -5.21 -6.13 -9.03
N ASN A 158 -4.63 -6.14 -10.24
CA ASN A 158 -5.09 -5.29 -11.34
C ASN A 158 -6.49 -5.65 -11.84
N SER A 159 -6.85 -6.93 -11.82
CA SER A 159 -8.20 -7.38 -12.17
C SER A 159 -9.23 -6.92 -11.15
N SER A 160 -8.88 -6.87 -9.86
CA SER A 160 -9.76 -6.39 -8.79
C SER A 160 -10.15 -4.92 -9.01
N ALA A 161 -9.20 -4.06 -9.39
CA ALA A 161 -9.46 -2.66 -9.72
C ALA A 161 -10.47 -2.51 -10.87
N ARG A 162 -10.31 -3.30 -11.94
CA ARG A 162 -11.20 -3.25 -13.11
C ARG A 162 -12.62 -3.69 -12.78
N LEU A 163 -12.76 -4.77 -12.02
CA LEU A 163 -14.09 -5.28 -11.62
C LEU A 163 -14.79 -4.33 -10.64
N ALA A 164 -14.05 -3.82 -9.65
CA ALA A 164 -14.57 -2.86 -8.68
C ALA A 164 -15.05 -1.56 -9.36
N ALA A 165 -14.35 -1.08 -10.40
CA ALA A 165 -14.74 0.14 -11.09
C ALA A 165 -16.15 0.06 -11.70
N VAL A 166 -16.50 -1.06 -12.34
CA VAL A 166 -17.84 -1.29 -12.90
C VAL A 166 -18.91 -1.26 -11.80
N GLN A 167 -18.64 -1.94 -10.68
CA GLN A 167 -19.58 -2.02 -9.57
C GLN A 167 -19.74 -0.68 -8.83
N THR A 168 -18.62 0.05 -8.68
CA THR A 168 -18.58 1.39 -8.09
C THR A 168 -19.48 2.37 -8.84
N VAL A 169 -19.43 2.37 -10.18
CA VAL A 169 -20.30 3.25 -10.99
C VAL A 169 -21.78 2.95 -10.73
N ALA A 170 -22.15 1.67 -10.68
CA ALA A 170 -23.53 1.25 -10.41
C ALA A 170 -23.98 1.63 -8.99
N ASP A 171 -23.11 1.46 -8.00
CA ASP A 171 -23.40 1.80 -6.60
C ASP A 171 -23.52 3.32 -6.41
N PHE A 172 -22.59 4.10 -6.99
CA PHE A 172 -22.59 5.55 -6.85
C PHE A 172 -23.80 6.20 -7.53
N ALA A 173 -24.30 5.64 -8.63
CA ALA A 173 -25.53 6.11 -9.27
C ALA A 173 -26.75 6.11 -8.34
N ARG A 174 -26.76 5.28 -7.28
CA ARG A 174 -27.82 5.27 -6.26
C ARG A 174 -27.77 6.48 -5.31
N PHE A 175 -26.61 7.13 -5.20
CA PHE A 175 -26.37 8.26 -4.28
C PHE A 175 -26.27 9.62 -5.00
N SER A 176 -26.43 9.63 -6.33
CA SER A 176 -26.38 10.83 -7.18
C SER A 176 -27.72 11.56 -7.32
N ARG A 177 -28.69 11.31 -6.43
CA ARG A 177 -29.99 11.99 -6.39
C ARG A 177 -30.06 12.98 -5.23
#